data_AF-A0A101WES1-F1
#
_entry.id   AF-A0A101WES1-F1
#
_cell.length_a   1.000
_cell.length_b   1.000
_cell.length_c   1.000
_cell.angle_alpha   90.00
_cell.angle_beta   90.00
_cell.angle_gamma   90.00
#
_symmetry.space_group_name_H-M   'P 1'
#
loop_
_entity.id
_entity.type
_entity.pdbx_description
1 polymer ?
#
loop_
_entity_poly.entity_id
_entity_poly.type
_entity_poly.pdbx_seq_one_letter_code
_entity_poly.pdbx_strand_id
1 'polypeptide(L)' 'MTIKHHMHEEQAVFQESEYFKEKYKECYKIEAKNSELKHRHRYDIASASALFGMRLQGATTIFAVNLKRL' A
#
# COMPACT_ATOMS: atom_id res chain seq x y z
N MET A 1 14.20 18.35 22.93
CA MET A 1 13.70 16.97 22.83
C MET A 1 14.48 16.26 21.74
N THR A 2 15.36 15.32 22.10
CA THR A 2 16.11 14.52 21.12
C THR A 2 15.21 13.37 20.69
N ILE A 3 14.60 13.50 19.52
CA ILE A 3 13.66 12.53 18.98
C ILE A 3 14.45 11.26 18.59
N LYS A 4 14.31 10.19 19.39
CA LYS A 4 14.59 8.78 19.03
C LYS A 4 15.89 8.48 18.26
N HIS A 5 17.03 9.01 18.73
CA HIS A 5 18.34 8.84 18.07
C HIS A 5 18.70 7.38 17.73
N HIS A 6 18.49 6.44 18.67
CA HIS A 6 18.84 5.02 18.47
C HIS A 6 17.98 4.30 17.42
N MET A 7 16.66 4.53 17.41
CA MET A 7 15.75 3.89 16.45
C MET A 7 16.06 4.30 15.00
N HIS A 8 16.45 5.55 14.80
CA HIS A 8 16.81 6.06 13.47
C HIS A 8 18.14 5.46 12.98
N GLU A 9 19.08 5.17 13.89
CA GLU A 9 20.35 4.53 13.59
C GLU A 9 20.15 3.04 13.21
N GLU A 10 19.35 2.30 14.00
CA GLU A 10 18.98 0.92 13.69
C GLU A 10 18.22 0.80 12.37
N GLN A 11 17.30 1.74 12.09
CA GLN A 11 16.56 1.77 10.83
C GLN A 11 17.50 2.03 9.64
N ALA A 12 18.47 2.94 9.76
CA ALA A 12 19.43 3.21 8.71
C ALA A 12 20.28 1.96 8.39
N VAL A 13 20.76 1.26 9.42
CA VAL A 13 21.49 0.00 9.26
C VAL A 13 20.63 -1.08 8.59
N PHE A 14 19.36 -1.21 8.99
CA PHE A 14 18.44 -2.18 8.40
C PHE A 14 18.15 -1.89 6.91
N GLN A 15 17.99 -0.61 6.54
CA GLN A 15 17.75 -0.20 5.15
C GLN A 15 18.92 -0.52 4.22
N GLU A 16 20.15 -0.57 4.75
CA GLU A 16 21.33 -0.96 4.00
C GLU A 16 21.44 -2.48 3.77
N SER A 17 20.67 -3.30 4.49
CA SER A 17 20.69 -4.75 4.33
C SER A 17 20.24 -5.20 2.94
N GLU A 18 20.87 -6.24 2.41
CA GLU A 18 20.49 -6.84 1.12
C GLU A 18 19.04 -7.34 1.12
N TYR A 19 18.58 -7.89 2.25
CA TYR A 19 17.19 -8.30 2.42
C TYR A 19 16.21 -7.14 2.18
N PHE A 20 16.48 -5.98 2.81
CA PHE A 20 15.63 -4.81 2.64
C PHE A 20 15.66 -4.31 1.19
N LYS A 21 16.85 -4.16 0.61
CA LYS A 21 17.03 -3.69 -0.77
C LYS A 21 16.30 -4.59 -1.77
N GLU A 22 16.40 -5.91 -1.61
CA GLU A 22 15.72 -6.85 -2.49
C GLU A 22 14.19 -6.77 -2.36
N LYS A 23 13.68 -6.65 -1.13
CA LYS A 23 12.24 -6.44 -0.92
C LYS A 23 11.73 -5.09 -1.43
N TYR A 24 12.53 -4.04 -1.28
CA TYR A 24 12.18 -2.71 -1.77
C TYR A 24 12.04 -2.66 -3.29
N LYS A 25 12.85 -3.43 -4.03
CA LYS A 25 12.69 -3.58 -5.50
C LYS A 25 11.33 -4.16 -5.89
N GLU A 26 10.60 -4.82 -5.00
CA GLU A 26 9.26 -5.34 -5.29
C GLU A 26 8.14 -4.31 -5.07
N CYS A 27 8.42 -3.19 -4.36
CA CYS A 27 7.41 -2.19 -4.00
C CYS A 27 6.70 -1.57 -5.21
N TYR A 28 7.38 -1.41 -6.36
CA TYR A 28 6.75 -0.86 -7.57
C TYR A 28 5.54 -1.69 -8.03
N LYS A 29 5.52 -3.02 -7.77
CA LYS A 29 4.39 -3.89 -8.12
C LYS A 29 3.14 -3.51 -7.32
N ILE A 30 3.33 -3.21 -6.04
CA ILE A 30 2.26 -2.79 -5.11
C ILE A 30 1.79 -1.38 -5.49
N GLU A 31 2.71 -0.46 -5.76
CA GLU A 31 2.39 0.91 -6.15
C GLU A 31 1.63 0.97 -7.47
N ALA A 32 2.03 0.19 -8.47
CA ALA A 32 1.32 0.08 -9.74
C ALA A 32 -0.12 -0.42 -9.54
N LYS A 33 -0.32 -1.46 -8.71
CA LYS A 33 -1.66 -1.97 -8.40
C LYS A 33 -2.49 -0.94 -7.63
N ASN A 34 -1.90 -0.22 -6.68
CA ASN A 34 -2.60 0.83 -5.92
C ASN A 34 -2.99 2.02 -6.82
N SER A 35 -2.11 2.42 -7.73
CA SER A 35 -2.40 3.46 -8.73
C SER A 35 -3.56 3.06 -9.64
N GLU A 36 -3.58 1.80 -10.09
CA GLU A 36 -4.70 1.28 -10.87
C GLU A 36 -6.01 1.28 -10.08
N LEU A 37 -6.01 0.77 -8.85
CA LEU A 37 -7.20 0.75 -8.00
C LEU A 37 -7.74 2.17 -7.79
N LYS A 38 -6.86 3.12 -7.43
CA LYS A 38 -7.23 4.52 -7.24
C LYS A 38 -7.82 5.12 -8.49
N HIS A 39 -7.08 5.13 -9.60
CA HIS A 39 -7.44 5.95 -10.75
C HIS A 39 -8.35 5.25 -11.77
N ARG A 40 -8.12 3.97 -12.07
CA ARG A 40 -8.93 3.24 -13.06
C ARG A 40 -10.25 2.76 -12.48
N HIS A 41 -10.26 2.41 -11.18
CA HIS A 41 -11.42 1.86 -10.49
C HIS A 41 -12.04 2.83 -9.47
N ARG A 42 -11.62 4.11 -9.50
CA ARG A 42 -12.16 5.21 -8.68
C ARG A 42 -12.14 4.91 -7.18
N TYR A 43 -11.17 4.11 -6.72
CA TYR A 43 -11.00 3.80 -5.30
C TYR A 43 -10.49 5.00 -4.48
N ASP A 44 -10.04 6.06 -5.14
CA ASP A 44 -9.72 7.35 -4.53
C ASP A 44 -10.96 8.16 -4.09
N ILE A 45 -12.17 7.77 -4.54
CA ILE A 45 -13.43 8.42 -4.18
C ILE A 45 -14.21 7.53 -3.23
N ALA A 46 -14.59 8.05 -2.05
CA ALA A 46 -15.47 7.36 -1.13
C ALA A 46 -16.91 7.33 -1.68
N SER A 47 -17.41 6.13 -1.99
CA SER A 47 -18.79 5.91 -2.43
C SER A 47 -19.74 5.60 -1.28
N ALA A 48 -19.20 5.24 -0.11
CA ALA A 48 -19.94 4.99 1.11
C ALA A 48 -19.29 5.73 2.29
N SER A 49 -20.12 6.20 3.22
CA SER A 49 -19.68 6.83 4.46
C SER A 49 -19.44 5.80 5.58
N ALA A 50 -18.72 6.22 6.61
CA ALA A 50 -18.29 5.40 7.76
C ALA A 50 -17.32 4.25 7.41
N LEU A 51 -16.57 3.81 8.44
CA LEU A 51 -15.51 2.82 8.30
C LEU A 51 -16.00 1.49 7.70
N PHE A 52 -17.22 1.07 8.04
CA PHE A 52 -17.80 -0.14 7.47
C PHE A 52 -18.04 -0.02 5.95
N GLY A 53 -18.63 1.09 5.51
CA GLY A 53 -18.88 1.34 4.09
C GLY A 53 -17.58 1.40 3.28
N MET A 54 -16.55 2.06 3.80
CA MET A 54 -15.24 2.11 3.17
C MET A 54 -14.58 0.73 3.05
N ARG A 55 -14.70 -0.13 4.08
CA ARG A 55 -14.20 -1.51 4.03
C ARG A 55 -14.93 -2.34 2.99
N LEU A 56 -16.25 -2.23 2.92
CA LEU A 56 -17.06 -2.94 1.94
C LEU A 56 -16.72 -2.50 0.50
N GLN A 57 -16.56 -1.20 0.28
CA GLN A 57 -16.12 -0.65 -1.01
C GLN A 57 -14.75 -1.20 -1.41
N GLY A 58 -13.77 -1.17 -0.49
CA GLY A 58 -12.44 -1.72 -0.74
C GLY A 58 -12.45 -3.19 -1.10
N ALA A 59 -13.12 -4.03 -0.30
CA ALA A 59 -13.20 -5.46 -0.53
C ALA A 59 -13.85 -5.80 -1.89
N THR A 60 -14.97 -5.14 -2.20
CA THR A 60 -15.71 -5.38 -3.44
C THR A 60 -14.92 -4.91 -4.68
N THR A 61 -14.25 -3.76 -4.59
CA THR A 61 -13.40 -3.24 -5.67
C THR A 61 -12.25 -4.20 -5.96
N ILE A 62 -11.54 -4.66 -4.93
CA ILE A 62 -10.41 -5.60 -5.09
C ILE A 62 -10.89 -6.91 -5.72
N PHE A 63 -12.01 -7.46 -5.22
CA PHE A 63 -12.59 -8.70 -5.74
C PHE A 63 -12.96 -8.58 -7.22
N ALA A 64 -13.74 -7.55 -7.59
CA ALA A 64 -14.19 -7.36 -8.97
C ALA A 64 -13.04 -7.10 -9.95
N VAL A 65 -12.02 -6.34 -9.54
CA VAL A 65 -10.84 -6.07 -10.37
C VAL A 65 -10.03 -7.34 -10.61
N ASN A 66 -9.94 -8.22 -9.60
CA ASN A 66 -9.23 -9.49 -9.75
C ASN A 66 -10.01 -10.47 -10.64
N LEU A 67 -11.34 -10.48 -10.60
CA LEU A 67 -12.16 -11.29 -11.52
C LEU A 67 -11.97 -10.90 -12.99
N LYS A 68 -11.88 -9.59 -13.30
CA LYS A 68 -11.69 -9.10 -14.68
C LYS A 68 -10.33 -9.45 -15.30
N ARG A 69 -9.40 -10.00 -14.52
CA ARG A 69 -8.04 -10.36 -14.95
C ARG A 69 -7.86 -11.86 -15.22
N LEU A 70 -8.85 -12.68 -14.87
CA LEU A 70 -8.97 -14.07 -15.28
C LEU A 70 -9.62 -14.14 -16.67
#